data_AF-A0A2M7RP64-F1
#
_entry.id   AF-A0A2M7RP64-F1
#
_cell.length_a   1.000
_cell.length_b   1.000
_cell.length_c   1.000
_cell.angle_alpha   90.00
_cell.angle_beta   90.00
_cell.angle_gamma   90.00
#
_symmetry.space_group_name_H-M   'P 1'
#
loop_
_entity.id
_entity.type
_entity.pdbx_description
1 polymer ?
#
loop_
_entity_poly.entity_id
_entity_poly.type
_entity_poly.pdbx_seq_one_letter_code
_entity_poly.pdbx_strand_id
1 'polypeptide(L)' 'MTEQNVKKIVEYWRKTAEYDYKTMVFLFKGKEYSNSLFFGHIVLEKILKALVVQRTKEQAPYIHDLVRL' A
#
# COMPACT_ATOMS: atom_id res chain seq x y z
N MET A 1 13.10 3.40 14.87
CA MET A 1 12.16 2.36 15.37
C MET A 1 12.91 1.09 15.76
N THR A 2 12.39 0.26 16.67
CA THR A 2 12.96 -1.09 16.92
C THR A 2 12.71 -2.00 15.72
N GLU A 3 13.55 -3.02 15.53
CA GLU A 3 13.41 -3.96 14.39
C GLU A 3 12.05 -4.67 14.39
N GLN A 4 11.55 -5.04 15.58
CA GLN A 4 10.24 -5.67 15.73
C GLN A 4 9.09 -4.71 15.35
N ASN A 5 9.22 -3.42 15.66
CA ASN A 5 8.23 -2.41 15.25
C ASN A 5 8.25 -2.17 13.75
N VAL A 6 9.44 -2.11 13.13
CA VAL A 6 9.59 -2.00 11.66
C VAL A 6 8.88 -3.17 10.98
N LYS A 7 9.13 -4.42 11.41
CA LYS A 7 8.48 -5.62 10.85
C LYS A 7 6.95 -5.54 10.96
N LYS A 8 6.42 -5.11 12.11
CA LYS A 8 4.96 -4.95 12.31
C LYS A 8 4.35 -3.93 11.34
N ILE A 9 5.00 -2.79 11.14
CA ILE A 9 4.49 -1.72 10.26
C ILE A 9 4.59 -2.11 8.79
N VAL A 10 5.70 -2.73 8.38
CA VAL A 10 5.86 -3.28 7.03
C VAL A 10 4.75 -4.30 6.74
N GLU A 11 4.48 -5.20 7.69
CA GLU A 11 3.44 -6.21 7.53
C GLU A 11 2.03 -5.62 7.51
N TYR A 12 1.78 -4.56 8.29
CA TYR A 12 0.53 -3.81 8.24
C TYR A 12 0.27 -3.25 6.83
N TRP A 13 1.27 -2.58 6.24
CA TRP A 13 1.14 -2.03 4.88
C TRP A 13 0.94 -3.12 3.83
N ARG A 14 1.67 -4.24 3.93
CA ARG A 14 1.50 -5.38 3.02
C ARG A 14 0.11 -6.00 3.11
N LYS A 15 -0.40 -6.26 4.32
CA LYS A 15 -1.72 -6.86 4.52
C LYS A 15 -2.84 -5.96 4.01
N THR A 16 -2.74 -4.66 4.27
CA THR A 16 -3.75 -3.70 3.79
C THR A 16 -3.66 -3.49 2.28
N ALA A 17 -2.48 -3.59 1.66
CA ALA A 17 -2.34 -3.60 0.21
C ALA A 17 -2.94 -4.87 -0.42
N GLU A 18 -2.76 -6.04 0.21
CA GLU A 18 -3.32 -7.30 -0.26
C GLU A 18 -4.86 -7.29 -0.23
N TYR A 19 -5.45 -6.70 0.81
CA TYR A 19 -6.89 -6.49 0.90
C TYR A 19 -7.41 -5.62 -0.26
N ASP A 20 -6.79 -4.47 -0.49
CA ASP A 20 -7.18 -3.57 -1.58
C ASP A 20 -6.96 -4.19 -2.96
N TYR A 21 -5.93 -5.01 -3.12
CA TYR A 21 -5.68 -5.74 -4.35
C TYR A 21 -6.82 -6.73 -4.67
N LYS A 22 -7.38 -7.40 -3.66
CA LYS A 22 -8.57 -8.25 -3.85
C LYS A 22 -9.75 -7.43 -4.36
N THR A 23 -9.97 -6.23 -3.81
CA THR A 23 -11.00 -5.29 -4.29
C THR A 23 -10.73 -4.81 -5.71
N MET A 24 -9.49 -4.46 -6.02
CA MET A 24 -9.04 -4.07 -7.37
C MET A 24 -9.39 -5.13 -8.42
N VAL A 25 -9.06 -6.39 -8.12
CA VAL A 25 -9.32 -7.54 -9.00
C VAL A 25 -10.82 -7.81 -9.13
N PHE A 26 -11.59 -7.67 -8.05
CA PHE A 26 -13.05 -7.80 -8.08
C PHE A 26 -13.68 -6.77 -9.03
N LEU A 27 -13.29 -5.49 -8.90
CA LEU A 27 -13.76 -4.41 -9.78
C LEU A 27 -13.34 -4.61 -11.23
N PHE A 28 -12.10 -5.06 -11.47
CA PHE A 28 -11.62 -5.36 -12.81
C PHE A 28 -12.48 -6.44 -13.48
N LYS A 29 -12.77 -7.54 -12.77
CA LYS A 29 -13.66 -8.61 -13.25
C LYS A 29 -15.07 -8.13 -13.50
N GLY A 30 -15.56 -7.18 -12.69
CA GLY A 30 -16.83 -6.49 -12.87
C GLY A 30 -16.87 -5.46 -14.00
N LYS A 31 -15.76 -5.26 -14.73
CA LYS A 31 -15.58 -4.24 -15.78
C LYS A 31 -15.67 -2.80 -15.28
N GLU A 32 -15.56 -2.58 -13.96
CA GLU A 32 -15.50 -1.28 -13.31
C GLU A 32 -14.06 -0.73 -13.34
N TYR A 33 -13.57 -0.44 -14.55
CA TYR A 33 -12.13 -0.20 -14.77
C TYR A 33 -11.60 1.06 -14.07
N SER A 34 -12.36 2.16 -14.06
CA SER A 34 -11.93 3.40 -13.39
C SER A 34 -11.76 3.18 -11.88
N ASN A 35 -12.71 2.48 -11.25
CA ASN A 35 -12.63 2.12 -9.84
C ASN A 35 -11.49 1.13 -9.58
N SER A 36 -11.29 0.16 -10.47
CA SER A 36 -10.14 -0.76 -10.40
C SER A 36 -8.80 0.00 -10.44
N LEU A 37 -8.64 0.95 -11.36
CA LEU A 37 -7.43 1.77 -11.43
C LEU A 37 -7.21 2.62 -10.17
N PHE A 38 -8.29 3.18 -9.59
CA PHE A 38 -8.21 3.89 -8.31
C PHE A 38 -7.67 2.98 -7.20
N PHE A 39 -8.19 1.76 -7.06
CA PHE A 39 -7.63 0.80 -6.10
C PHE A 39 -6.20 0.40 -6.43
N GLY A 40 -5.84 0.29 -7.71
CA GLY A 40 -4.46 0.03 -8.14
C GLY A 40 -3.48 1.11 -7.66
N HIS A 41 -3.87 2.38 -7.72
CA HIS A 41 -3.09 3.47 -7.16
C HIS A 41 -2.87 3.29 -5.64
N ILE A 42 -3.91 2.95 -4.88
CA ILE A 42 -3.82 2.74 -3.43
C ILE A 42 -2.93 1.53 -3.08
N VAL A 43 -3.03 0.43 -3.85
CA VAL A 43 -2.18 -0.75 -3.67
C VAL A 43 -0.71 -0.38 -3.85
N LEU A 44 -0.38 0.35 -4.92
CA LEU A 44 0.99 0.81 -5.18
C LEU A 44 1.50 1.70 -4.04
N GLU A 45 0.70 2.65 -3.60
CA GLU A 45 1.05 3.56 -2.50
C GLU A 45 1.38 2.81 -1.21
N LYS A 46 0.52 1.84 -0.81
CA LYS A 46 0.73 1.05 0.40
C LYS A 46 2.00 0.20 0.32
N ILE A 47 2.29 -0.40 -0.83
CA ILE A 47 3.53 -1.16 -1.03
C ILE A 47 4.77 -0.26 -0.95
N LEU A 48 4.73 0.95 -1.54
CA LEU A 48 5.82 1.91 -1.41
C LEU A 48 6.01 2.35 0.05
N LYS A 49 4.93 2.62 0.80
CA LYS A 49 5.00 2.92 2.24
C LYS A 49 5.67 1.80 3.03
N ALA A 50 5.39 0.53 2.70
CA ALA A 50 6.06 -0.61 3.30
C ALA A 50 7.58 -0.59 3.03
N LEU A 51 7.98 -0.31 1.79
CA LEU A 51 9.39 -0.23 1.38
C LEU A 51 10.12 0.94 2.03
N VAL A 52 9.48 2.11 2.16
CA VAL A 52 10.03 3.27 2.88
C VAL A 52 10.35 2.86 4.32
N VAL A 53 9.36 2.32 5.06
CA VAL A 53 9.57 1.91 6.46
C VAL A 53 10.66 0.84 6.58
N GLN A 54 10.69 -0.12 5.64
CA GLN A 54 11.71 -1.17 5.63
C GLN A 54 13.12 -0.61 5.43
N ARG A 55 13.29 0.37 4.53
CA ARG A 55 14.62 0.92 4.16
C ARG A 55 15.10 1.99 5.13
N THR A 56 14.23 2.92 5.53
CA THR A 56 14.63 4.07 6.35
C THR A 56 14.51 3.80 7.84
N LYS A 57 13.72 2.79 8.25
CA LYS A 57 13.33 2.55 9.66
C LYS A 57 12.60 3.75 10.29
N GLU A 58 12.03 4.61 9.44
CA GLU A 58 11.18 5.75 9.76
C GLU A 58 9.74 5.52 9.25
N GLN A 59 8.78 6.29 9.77
CA GLN A 59 7.39 6.18 9.32
C GLN A 59 7.27 6.71 7.90
N ALA A 60 6.54 6.00 7.04
CA ALA A 60 6.20 6.57 5.74
C ALA A 60 5.27 7.77 5.91
N PRO A 61 5.36 8.80 5.04
CA PRO A 61 4.47 9.95 5.07
C PRO A 61 2.99 9.53 4.98
N TYR A 62 2.14 10.08 5.85
CA TYR A 62 0.69 9.87 5.83
C TYR A 62 0.01 10.77 4.78
N ILE A 63 0.43 10.59 3.53
CA ILE A 63 -0.09 11.31 2.35
C ILE A 63 -0.65 10.32 1.34
N HIS A 64 -1.56 10.79 0.49
CA HIS A 64 -2.06 10.05 -0.67
C HIS A 64 -1.48 10.64 -1.97
N ASP A 65 -0.15 10.67 -2.04
CA ASP A 65 0.60 11.20 -3.18
C ASP A 65 1.74 10.23 -3.51
N LEU A 66 1.51 9.40 -4.52
CA LEU A 66 2.45 8.36 -4.95
C LEU A 66 3.81 8.93 -5.39
N VAL A 67 3.84 10.14 -5.96
CA VAL A 67 5.07 10.75 -6.50
C VAL A 67 6.00 11.21 -5.38
N ARG A 68 5.46 11.42 -4.17
CA ARG A 68 6.22 11.86 -2.99
C ARG A 68 6.73 10.70 -2.13
N LEU A 69 6.47 9.45 -2.49
CA LEU A 69 6.90 8.24 -1.78
C LEU A 69 8.14 7.61 -2.42
#